data_AF-A0A6A4ZEA5-F1
#
_entry.id   AF-A0A6A4ZEA5-F1
#
_cell.length_a   1.000
_cell.length_b   1.000
_cell.length_c   1.000
_cell.angle_alpha   90.00
_cell.angle_beta   90.00
_cell.angle_gamma   90.00
#
_symmetry.space_group_name_H-M   'P 1'
#
loop_
_entity.id
_entity.type
_entity.pdbx_description
1 polymer ?
#
loop_
_entity_poly.entity_id
_entity_poly.type
_entity_poly.pdbx_seq_one_letter_code
_entity_poly.pdbx_strand_id
1 'polypeptide(L)'
;MKTTFLALSTTATLSMATRMAFTQLDTTQQSDIQQKLVKWKTLYGSVALANGFVPPATESLDEDAHSQDELERFHNTILEVEEASRLNPGATFSEFNQFALLTTDEFKNVLQRSFGDQNTTQGAPLAYESLDVSADAPIDWSTSKCNPPVKNQGS
;
A
#
# COMPACT_ATOMS: atom_id res chain seq x y z
N MET A 1 -19.99 24.66 -50.71
CA MET A 1 -20.28 24.39 -49.29
C MET A 1 -18.94 24.14 -48.59
N LYS A 2 -18.57 24.98 -47.61
CA LYS A 2 -17.38 24.78 -46.77
C LYS A 2 -17.87 24.31 -45.41
N THR A 3 -17.65 23.04 -45.08
CA THR A 3 -18.00 22.44 -43.79
C THR A 3 -16.84 22.61 -42.82
N THR A 4 -17.06 23.43 -41.81
CA THR A 4 -16.17 23.65 -40.68
C THR A 4 -16.38 22.52 -39.67
N PHE A 5 -15.33 21.76 -39.34
CA PHE A 5 -15.35 20.82 -38.23
C PHE A 5 -14.90 21.55 -36.95
N LEU A 6 -15.81 21.71 -35.98
CA LEU A 6 -15.46 22.09 -34.61
C LEU A 6 -15.08 20.82 -33.84
N ALA A 7 -13.82 20.74 -33.41
CA ALA A 7 -13.37 19.74 -32.45
C ALA A 7 -13.77 20.19 -31.04
N LEU A 8 -14.66 19.44 -30.38
CA LEU A 8 -14.96 19.60 -28.95
C LEU A 8 -13.82 18.94 -28.16
N SER A 9 -12.93 19.75 -27.59
CA SER A 9 -11.95 19.29 -26.61
C SER A 9 -12.62 19.19 -25.24
N THR A 10 -12.93 17.97 -24.79
CA THR A 10 -13.34 17.71 -23.42
C THR A 10 -12.13 17.78 -22.50
N THR A 11 -11.97 18.89 -21.77
CA THR A 11 -11.01 18.98 -20.67
C THR A 11 -11.53 18.16 -19.50
N ALA A 12 -10.90 17.03 -19.20
CA ALA A 12 -11.11 16.31 -17.95
C ALA A 12 -10.55 17.15 -16.79
N THR A 13 -11.42 17.83 -16.07
CA THR A 13 -11.07 18.50 -14.81
C THR A 13 -10.83 17.43 -13.75
N LEU A 14 -9.57 17.22 -13.37
CA LEU A 14 -9.22 16.45 -12.18
C LEU A 14 -9.60 17.29 -10.96
N SER A 15 -10.75 17.01 -10.34
CA SER A 15 -11.05 17.52 -9.01
C SER A 15 -10.15 16.78 -8.02
N MET A 16 -9.10 17.44 -7.52
CA MET A 16 -8.41 16.96 -6.32
C MET A 16 -9.38 17.08 -5.16
N ALA A 17 -9.87 15.95 -4.65
CA ALA A 17 -10.64 15.95 -3.42
C ALA A 17 -9.76 16.53 -2.30
N THR A 18 -10.27 17.55 -1.61
CA THR A 18 -9.56 18.13 -0.46
C THR A 18 -9.41 17.05 0.61
N ARG A 19 -8.18 16.68 0.96
CA ARG A 19 -7.92 15.79 2.10
C ARG A 19 -8.33 16.52 3.38
N MET A 20 -9.41 16.07 4.01
CA MET A 20 -9.87 16.57 5.30
C MET A 20 -9.33 15.68 6.41
N ALA A 21 -8.90 16.28 7.53
CA ALA A 21 -8.55 15.54 8.73
C ALA A 21 -9.77 14.80 9.29
N PHE A 22 -9.56 13.69 9.99
CA PHE A 22 -10.63 12.84 10.55
C PHE A 22 -11.60 13.65 11.41
N THR A 23 -11.06 14.57 12.23
CA THR A 23 -11.85 15.41 13.15
C THR A 23 -12.80 16.39 12.46
N GLN A 24 -12.60 16.66 11.16
CA GLN A 24 -13.43 17.56 10.37
C GLN A 24 -14.54 16.83 9.59
N LEU A 25 -14.54 15.49 9.63
CA LEU A 25 -15.57 14.68 9.00
C LEU A 25 -16.88 14.74 9.78
N ASP A 26 -18.00 14.45 9.10
CA ASP A 26 -19.28 14.31 9.78
C ASP A 26 -19.33 13.03 10.65
N THR A 27 -20.33 12.95 11.53
CA THR A 27 -20.45 11.85 12.49
C THR A 27 -20.66 10.48 11.83
N THR A 28 -21.23 10.45 10.63
CA THR A 28 -21.46 9.20 9.90
C THR A 28 -20.15 8.69 9.31
N GLN A 29 -19.38 9.58 8.68
CA GLN A 29 -18.06 9.27 8.16
C GLN A 29 -17.09 8.84 9.27
N GLN A 30 -17.10 9.55 10.41
CA GLN A 30 -16.29 9.17 11.57
C GLN A 30 -16.67 7.77 12.08
N SER A 31 -17.97 7.47 12.16
CA SER A 31 -18.45 6.15 12.58
C SER A 31 -18.05 5.04 11.59
N ASP A 32 -18.05 5.28 10.28
CA ASP A 32 -17.62 4.30 9.28
C ASP A 32 -16.12 3.98 9.44
N ILE A 33 -15.29 5.01 9.61
CA ILE A 33 -13.85 4.84 9.81
C ILE A 33 -13.55 4.09 11.11
N GLN A 34 -14.27 4.40 12.20
CA GLN A 34 -14.16 3.65 13.46
C GLN A 34 -14.48 2.17 13.25
N GLN A 35 -15.59 1.84 12.60
CA GLN A 35 -15.96 0.45 12.33
C GLN A 35 -14.94 -0.28 11.46
N LYS A 36 -14.40 0.39 10.44
CA LYS A 36 -13.33 -0.18 9.61
C LYS A 36 -12.03 -0.38 10.40
N LEU A 37 -11.70 0.55 11.31
CA LEU A 37 -10.54 0.40 12.18
C LEU A 37 -10.71 -0.76 13.17
N VAL A 38 -11.89 -0.94 13.78
CA VAL A 38 -12.21 -2.15 14.57
C VAL A 38 -11.95 -3.40 13.75
N LYS A 39 -12.54 -3.48 12.55
CA LYS A 39 -12.35 -4.62 11.65
C LYS A 39 -10.87 -4.85 11.31
N TRP A 40 -10.12 -3.77 11.06
CA TRP A 40 -8.69 -3.87 10.80
C TRP A 40 -7.94 -4.43 12.01
N LYS A 41 -8.23 -3.95 13.23
CA LYS A 41 -7.60 -4.45 14.47
C LYS A 41 -7.89 -5.93 14.68
N THR A 42 -9.12 -6.38 14.44
CA THR A 42 -9.50 -7.81 14.53
C THR A 42 -8.74 -8.67 13.52
N LEU A 43 -8.59 -8.20 12.27
CA LEU A 43 -7.99 -9.00 11.19
C LEU A 43 -6.46 -8.96 11.18
N TYR A 44 -5.88 -7.79 11.47
CA TYR A 44 -4.46 -7.49 11.27
C TYR A 44 -3.75 -6.98 12.51
N GLY A 45 -4.46 -6.57 13.57
CA GLY A 45 -3.84 -5.96 14.74
C GLY A 45 -2.82 -6.87 15.42
N SER A 46 -3.16 -8.14 15.62
CA SER A 46 -2.25 -9.12 16.24
C SER A 46 -0.97 -9.34 15.43
N VAL A 47 -1.06 -9.47 14.10
CA VAL A 47 0.11 -9.65 13.22
C VAL A 47 0.90 -8.35 13.08
N ALA A 48 0.24 -7.19 13.03
CA ALA A 48 0.90 -5.89 12.98
C ALA A 48 1.71 -5.67 14.26
N LEU A 49 1.12 -5.90 15.44
CA LEU A 49 1.79 -5.77 16.72
C LEU A 49 2.97 -6.75 16.85
N ALA A 50 2.76 -8.03 16.52
CA ALA A 50 3.79 -9.06 16.62
C ALA A 50 5.02 -8.79 15.74
N ASN A 51 4.84 -8.06 14.63
CA ASN A 51 5.92 -7.71 13.72
C ASN A 51 6.41 -6.26 13.88
N GLY A 52 5.89 -5.48 14.83
CA GLY A 52 6.27 -4.08 15.02
C GLY A 52 5.79 -3.14 13.91
N PHE A 53 4.69 -3.47 13.23
CA PHE A 53 4.06 -2.66 12.18
C PHE A 53 2.97 -1.74 12.74
N VAL A 54 3.22 -1.20 13.92
CA VAL A 54 2.34 -0.24 14.61
C VAL A 54 3.13 1.03 14.94
N PRO A 55 2.48 2.19 15.08
CA PRO A 55 3.15 3.42 15.49
C PRO A 55 3.95 3.23 16.80
N PRO A 56 5.07 3.95 17.01
CA PRO A 56 5.91 3.76 18.21
C PRO A 56 5.22 3.97 19.55
N ALA A 57 4.12 4.74 19.57
CA ALA A 57 3.34 4.99 20.79
C ALA A 57 2.27 3.90 21.06
N THR A 58 2.13 2.91 20.18
CA THR A 58 1.12 1.85 20.28
C THR A 58 1.67 0.67 21.08
N GLU A 59 1.46 0.71 22.40
CA GLU A 59 1.84 -0.39 23.31
C GLU A 59 0.86 -1.57 23.26
N SER A 60 -0.42 -1.34 22.89
CA SER A 60 -1.43 -2.38 22.65
C SER A 60 -2.51 -1.91 21.67
N LEU A 61 -3.15 -2.87 20.97
CA LEU A 61 -4.28 -2.62 20.08
C LEU A 61 -5.56 -3.20 20.71
N ASP A 62 -6.19 -2.42 21.58
CA ASP A 62 -7.55 -2.72 22.04
C ASP A 62 -8.53 -2.50 20.86
N GLU A 63 -9.37 -3.49 20.57
CA GLU A 63 -10.36 -3.42 19.49
C GLU A 63 -11.50 -2.45 19.83
N ASP A 64 -11.85 -2.33 21.12
CA ASP A 64 -12.98 -1.52 21.60
C ASP A 64 -12.58 -0.06 21.88
N ALA A 65 -11.29 0.27 21.79
CA ALA A 65 -10.77 1.62 21.99
C ALA A 65 -9.92 2.09 20.80
N HIS A 66 -10.08 3.36 20.44
CA HIS A 66 -9.26 4.01 19.42
C HIS A 66 -8.72 5.33 19.94
N SER A 67 -7.42 5.56 19.78
CA SER A 67 -6.86 6.89 19.93
C SER A 67 -7.21 7.77 18.73
N GLN A 68 -7.20 9.09 18.90
CA GLN A 68 -7.38 10.01 17.76
C GLN A 68 -6.28 9.84 16.71
N ASP A 69 -5.05 9.50 17.14
CA ASP A 69 -3.94 9.25 16.23
C ASP A 69 -4.17 8.02 15.35
N GLU A 70 -4.66 6.92 15.92
CA GLU A 70 -5.02 5.72 15.14
C GLU A 70 -6.12 6.00 14.11
N LEU A 71 -7.15 6.77 14.49
CA LEU A 71 -8.25 7.14 13.59
C LEU A 71 -7.77 8.04 12.45
N GLU A 72 -6.94 9.04 12.75
CA GLU A 72 -6.36 9.92 11.75
C GLU A 72 -5.44 9.15 10.79
N ARG A 73 -4.58 8.26 11.31
CA ARG A 73 -3.69 7.44 10.49
C ARG A 73 -4.45 6.49 9.58
N PHE A 74 -5.43 5.77 10.12
CA PHE A 74 -6.22 4.84 9.32
C PHE A 74 -7.07 5.56 8.27
N HIS A 75 -7.64 6.73 8.61
CA HIS A 75 -8.31 7.60 7.65
C HIS A 75 -7.38 8.03 6.50
N ASN A 76 -6.14 8.42 6.81
CA ASN A 76 -5.16 8.75 5.79
C ASN A 76 -4.83 7.55 4.87
N THR A 77 -4.75 6.33 5.42
CA THR A 77 -4.61 5.11 4.62
C THR A 77 -5.79 4.89 3.67
N ILE A 78 -7.03 5.13 4.11
CA ILE A 78 -8.22 5.05 3.24
C ILE A 78 -8.09 6.04 2.07
N LEU A 79 -7.72 7.30 2.35
CA LEU A 79 -7.52 8.32 1.32
C LEU A 79 -6.39 7.95 0.33
N GLU A 80 -5.33 7.30 0.81
CA GLU A 80 -4.24 6.80 -0.04
C GLU A 80 -4.68 5.64 -0.94
N VAL A 81 -5.50 4.73 -0.42
CA VAL A 81 -6.08 3.61 -1.18
C VAL A 81 -7.01 4.12 -2.28
N GLU A 82 -7.87 5.10 -1.97
CA GLU A 82 -8.76 5.73 -2.95
C GLU A 82 -7.97 6.38 -4.09
N GLU A 83 -6.93 7.15 -3.75
CA GLU A 83 -6.08 7.81 -4.73
C GLU A 83 -5.28 6.81 -5.57
N ALA A 84 -4.71 5.79 -4.94
CA ALA A 84 -3.97 4.73 -5.63
C ALA A 84 -4.88 3.97 -6.60
N SER A 85 -6.11 3.65 -6.20
CA SER A 85 -7.11 2.99 -7.04
C SER A 85 -7.51 3.86 -8.23
N ARG A 86 -7.68 5.17 -8.02
CA ARG A 86 -7.98 6.13 -9.08
C ARG A 86 -6.86 6.24 -10.11
N LEU A 87 -5.60 6.23 -9.65
CA LEU A 87 -4.43 6.35 -10.51
C LEU A 87 -4.08 5.03 -11.23
N ASN A 88 -4.45 3.88 -10.67
CA ASN A 88 -4.03 2.57 -11.16
C ASN A 88 -5.24 1.64 -11.35
N PRO A 89 -6.06 1.85 -12.39
CA PRO A 89 -7.31 1.09 -12.59
C PRO A 89 -7.10 -0.41 -12.89
N GLY A 90 -5.88 -0.83 -13.20
CA GLY A 90 -5.51 -2.24 -13.40
C GLY A 90 -5.12 -2.98 -12.11
N ALA A 91 -5.18 -2.31 -10.96
CA ALA A 91 -4.79 -2.86 -9.66
C ALA A 91 -5.89 -2.63 -8.61
N THR A 92 -5.92 -3.51 -7.61
CA THR A 92 -6.82 -3.39 -6.47
C THR A 92 -6.01 -3.02 -5.24
N PHE A 93 -6.44 -1.98 -4.52
CA PHE A 93 -5.82 -1.53 -3.29
C PHE A 93 -6.79 -1.73 -2.12
N SER A 94 -6.26 -1.93 -0.92
CA SER A 94 -7.07 -2.02 0.28
C SER A 94 -6.32 -1.51 1.51
N GLU A 95 -7.07 -0.84 2.36
CA GLU A 95 -6.72 -0.40 3.71
C GLU A 95 -6.57 -1.58 4.68
N PHE A 96 -7.08 -2.76 4.33
CA PHE A 96 -7.00 -3.96 5.14
C PHE A 96 -5.68 -4.72 4.91
N ASN A 97 -4.60 -4.17 5.44
CA ASN A 97 -3.26 -4.78 5.41
C ASN A 97 -2.49 -4.49 6.71
N GLN A 98 -1.44 -5.25 7.02
CA GLN A 98 -0.72 -5.16 8.29
C GLN A 98 0.03 -3.83 8.55
N PHE A 99 0.10 -2.92 7.58
CA PHE A 99 0.83 -1.65 7.67
C PHE A 99 -0.08 -0.43 7.77
N ALA A 100 -1.40 -0.62 7.85
CA ALA A 100 -2.39 0.44 7.65
C ALA A 100 -2.36 1.60 8.68
N LEU A 101 -1.64 1.46 9.78
CA LEU A 101 -1.45 2.53 10.77
C LEU A 101 -0.12 3.28 10.63
N LEU A 102 0.79 2.79 9.77
CA LEU A 102 2.08 3.43 9.56
C LEU A 102 1.94 4.59 8.57
N THR A 103 2.62 5.69 8.88
CA THR A 103 2.92 6.72 7.89
C THR A 103 3.88 6.19 6.83
N THR A 104 3.99 6.87 5.69
CA THR A 104 4.96 6.52 4.64
C THR A 104 6.40 6.43 5.16
N ASP A 105 6.81 7.33 6.06
CA ASP A 105 8.16 7.35 6.62
C ASP A 105 8.39 6.18 7.58
N GLU A 106 7.42 5.87 8.44
CA GLU A 106 7.50 4.71 9.33
C GLU A 106 7.52 3.40 8.51
N PHE A 107 6.69 3.28 7.48
CA PHE A 107 6.68 2.13 6.58
C PHE A 107 8.01 1.98 5.84
N LYS A 108 8.61 3.09 5.38
CA LYS A 108 9.93 3.08 4.74
C LYS A 108 11.00 2.55 5.70
N ASN A 109 10.97 2.94 6.97
CA ASN A 109 11.91 2.43 7.97
C ASN A 109 11.77 0.91 8.20
N VAL A 110 10.55 0.37 8.12
CA VAL A 110 10.31 -1.09 8.17
C VAL A 110 10.96 -1.81 6.98
N LEU A 111 10.92 -1.22 5.78
CA LEU A 111 11.44 -1.85 4.57
C LEU A 111 12.96 -1.70 4.39
N GLN A 112 13.56 -0.60 4.85
CA GLN A 112 14.95 -0.23 4.57
C GLN A 112 16.00 -0.96 5.42
N ARG A 113 15.79 -2.25 5.72
CA ARG A 113 16.80 -3.08 6.43
C ARG A 113 17.76 -3.81 5.51
N SER A 114 17.41 -3.93 4.23
CA SER A 114 18.23 -4.66 3.26
C SER A 114 19.31 -3.77 2.64
N PHE A 115 20.52 -4.33 2.56
CA PHE A 115 21.73 -3.78 1.91
C PHE A 115 22.51 -2.67 2.63
N GLY A 116 21.99 -2.04 3.70
CA GLY A 116 22.72 -1.01 4.45
C GLY A 116 23.32 0.08 3.53
N ASP A 117 24.42 0.70 3.94
CA ASP A 117 25.12 1.72 3.13
C ASP A 117 26.13 1.12 2.12
N GLN A 118 26.16 -0.21 1.99
CA GLN A 118 27.18 -0.89 1.20
C GLN A 118 26.75 -1.02 -0.26
N ASN A 119 27.56 -0.48 -1.17
CA ASN A 119 27.34 -0.69 -2.61
C ASN A 119 27.76 -2.12 -2.99
N THR A 120 26.77 -3.02 -3.13
CA THR A 120 26.97 -4.42 -3.54
C THR A 120 26.85 -4.65 -5.05
N THR A 121 26.71 -3.58 -5.86
CA THR A 121 26.46 -3.73 -7.32
C THR A 121 27.74 -3.94 -8.14
N GLN A 122 28.91 -4.01 -7.49
CA GLN A 122 30.19 -4.26 -8.17
C GLN A 122 30.46 -5.76 -8.25
N GLY A 123 29.81 -6.44 -9.19
CA GLY A 123 30.08 -7.83 -9.56
C GLY A 123 30.80 -7.90 -10.91
N ALA A 124 31.77 -8.81 -11.05
CA ALA A 124 32.29 -9.16 -12.36
C ALA A 124 31.15 -9.78 -13.20
N PRO A 125 30.99 -9.39 -14.49
CA PRO A 125 29.95 -9.97 -15.33
C PRO A 125 30.19 -11.47 -15.49
N LEU A 126 29.15 -12.27 -15.27
CA LEU A 126 29.18 -13.69 -15.57
C LEU A 126 29.26 -13.88 -17.09
N ALA A 127 29.95 -14.94 -17.52
CA ALA A 127 29.97 -15.31 -18.93
C ALA A 127 28.53 -15.59 -19.39
N TYR A 128 28.09 -14.89 -20.44
CA TYR A 128 26.79 -15.13 -21.05
C TYR A 128 26.83 -16.48 -21.78
N GLU A 129 26.11 -17.48 -21.24
CA GLU A 129 25.78 -18.68 -22.01
C GLU A 129 24.58 -18.34 -22.91
N SER A 130 24.77 -18.47 -24.22
CA SER A 130 23.68 -18.34 -25.19
C SER A 130 22.73 -19.52 -25.03
N LEU A 131 21.62 -19.30 -24.35
CA LEU A 131 20.52 -20.25 -24.30
C LEU A 131 19.60 -19.99 -25.51
N ASP A 132 19.27 -21.05 -26.26
CA ASP A 132 18.21 -21.01 -27.26
C ASP A 132 16.88 -20.85 -26.51
N VAL A 133 16.44 -19.61 -26.32
CA VAL A 133 15.16 -19.30 -25.69
C VAL A 133 14.09 -19.33 -26.78
N SER A 134 13.38 -20.45 -26.90
CA SER A 134 12.06 -20.47 -27.55
C SER A 134 11.15 -19.50 -26.80
N ALA A 135 10.36 -18.71 -27.53
CA ALA A 135 9.39 -17.78 -26.96
C ALA A 135 8.24 -18.56 -26.30
N ASP A 136 8.54 -19.14 -25.14
CA ASP A 136 7.61 -19.96 -24.39
C ASP A 136 6.66 -19.10 -23.57
N ALA A 137 5.49 -19.68 -23.31
CA ALA A 137 4.39 -19.14 -22.53
C ALA A 137 4.85 -18.55 -21.17
N PRO A 138 4.02 -17.70 -20.50
CA PRO A 138 4.37 -17.08 -19.22
C PRO A 138 4.94 -18.10 -18.22
N ILE A 139 6.19 -17.89 -17.79
CA ILE A 139 6.86 -18.75 -16.81
C ILE A 139 6.51 -18.25 -15.40
N ASP A 140 5.85 -19.10 -14.61
CA ASP A 140 5.57 -18.84 -13.19
C ASP A 140 6.28 -19.84 -12.29
N TRP A 141 7.41 -19.41 -11.69
CA TRP A 141 8.20 -20.24 -10.78
C TRP A 141 7.49 -20.56 -9.46
N SER A 142 6.42 -19.84 -9.11
CA SER A 142 5.61 -20.15 -7.91
C SER A 142 4.88 -21.49 -8.02
N THR A 143 4.66 -21.98 -9.24
CA THR A 143 4.10 -23.31 -9.52
C THR A 143 5.12 -24.45 -9.38
N SER A 144 6.41 -24.09 -9.28
CA SER A 144 7.51 -25.05 -9.18
C SER A 144 7.94 -25.28 -7.73
N LYS A 145 8.74 -26.32 -7.50
CA LYS A 145 9.37 -26.56 -6.19
C LYS A 145 10.51 -25.58 -5.87
N CYS A 146 10.87 -24.69 -6.80
CA CYS A 146 11.97 -23.76 -6.65
C CYS A 146 11.59 -22.47 -5.91
N ASN A 147 10.30 -22.25 -5.63
CA ASN A 147 9.84 -21.08 -4.89
C ASN A 147 9.23 -21.49 -3.53
N PRO A 148 9.95 -21.33 -2.40
CA PRO A 148 9.40 -21.63 -1.09
C PRO A 148 8.26 -20.64 -0.72
N PRO A 149 7.47 -20.94 0.33
CA PRO A 149 6.46 -20.00 0.82
C PRO A 149 7.03 -18.63 1.16
N VAL A 150 6.20 -17.59 0.95
CA VAL A 150 6.56 -16.20 1.28
C VAL A 150 6.92 -16.08 2.76
N LYS A 151 8.06 -15.45 3.04
CA LYS A 151 8.54 -15.17 4.39
C LYS A 151 8.20 -13.75 4.81
N ASN A 152 8.07 -13.52 6.11
CA ASN A 152 8.01 -12.18 6.69
C ASN A 152 9.43 -11.75 7.12
N GLN A 153 9.87 -10.58 6.66
CA GLN A 153 11.19 -10.03 7.01
C GLN A 153 11.23 -9.34 8.40
N GLY A 154 10.07 -9.16 9.04
CA GLY A 154 9.94 -8.47 10.33
C GLY A 154 10.15 -6.95 10.22
N SER A 155 10.20 -6.29 11.38
CA SER A 155 10.66 -4.89 11.55
C SER A 155 12.08 -4.82 12.09
#